data_AF-A0A914GBX5-F1
#
_entry.id   AF-A0A914GBX5-F1
#
_cell.length_a   1.000
_cell.length_b   1.000
_cell.length_c   1.000
_cell.angle_alpha   90.00
_cell.angle_beta   90.00
_cell.angle_gamma   90.00
#
_symmetry.space_group_name_H-M   'P 1'
#
loop_
_entity.id
_entity.type
_entity.pdbx_description
1 polymer ?
#
loop_
_entity_poly.entity_id
_entity_poly.type
_entity_poly.pdbx_seq_one_letter_code
_entity_poly.pdbx_strand_id
1 'polypeptide(L)'
;MSIVTAGLVVVGVSDIVFDDRPTDDTNGIITGNLLIIMAQIIVAIQMVTEQKYLTQYDVPALLAVGLEGLFGMIILSFLLIPMYYIHVPSTFSTNPYGRLEDIFFAFKEIGDNPTILAALALTIVSIAFFNFAGVTVTK
;
A
#
# COMPACT_ATOMS: atom_id res chain seq x y z
N MET A 1 -3.44 20.85 -0.73
CA MET A 1 -2.59 20.47 0.41
C MET A 1 -3.30 20.62 1.74
N SER A 2 -3.90 21.77 2.08
CA SER A 2 -4.55 21.98 3.38
C SER A 2 -5.64 20.94 3.75
N ILE A 3 -6.47 20.51 2.79
CA ILE A 3 -7.47 19.45 3.01
C ILE A 3 -6.83 18.10 3.34
N VAL A 4 -5.75 17.74 2.63
CA VAL A 4 -5.03 16.48 2.85
C VAL A 4 -4.33 16.50 4.20
N THR A 5 -3.69 17.61 4.55
CA THR A 5 -3.07 17.79 5.87
C THR A 5 -4.11 17.71 6.98
N ALA A 6 -5.27 18.35 6.82
CA ALA A 6 -6.35 18.24 7.80
C ALA A 6 -6.86 16.80 7.94
N GLY A 7 -7.04 16.08 6.83
CA GLY A 7 -7.40 14.66 6.84
C GLY A 7 -6.37 13.79 7.57
N LEU A 8 -5.08 13.99 7.28
CA LEU A 8 -3.98 13.28 7.96
C LEU A 8 -3.98 13.55 9.47
N VAL A 9 -4.19 14.81 9.86
CA VAL A 9 -4.29 15.20 11.28
C VAL A 9 -5.50 14.51 11.94
N VAL A 10 -6.66 14.46 11.29
CA VAL A 10 -7.84 13.79 11.83
C VAL A 10 -7.60 12.29 12.03
N VAL A 11 -6.99 11.61 11.06
CA VAL A 11 -6.65 10.18 11.18
C VAL A 11 -5.66 9.96 12.32
N GLY A 12 -4.59 10.77 12.40
CA GLY A 12 -3.59 10.66 13.48
C GLY A 12 -4.15 10.97 14.87
N VAL A 13 -5.03 11.96 14.99
CA VAL A 13 -5.70 12.26 16.27
C VAL A 13 -6.66 11.14 16.66
N SER A 14 -7.36 10.54 15.70
CA SER A 14 -8.26 9.41 15.97
C SER A 14 -7.48 8.22 16.50
N ASP A 15 -6.31 7.92 15.92
CA ASP A 15 -5.42 6.86 16.40
C ASP A 15 -5.03 7.09 17.87
N ILE A 16 -4.56 8.30 18.22
CA ILE A 16 -4.17 8.63 19.61
C ILE A 16 -5.35 8.58 20.60
N VAL A 17 -6.52 9.04 20.19
CA VAL A 17 -7.70 9.15 21.08
C VAL A 17 -8.37 7.81 21.31
N PHE A 18 -8.30 6.90 20.33
CA PHE A 18 -8.96 5.59 20.39
C PHE A 18 -7.98 4.41 20.63
N ASP A 19 -6.70 4.68 20.92
CA ASP A 19 -5.74 3.61 21.22
C ASP A 19 -5.87 3.11 22.67
N ASP A 20 -6.38 1.88 22.81
CA ASP A 20 -6.63 1.20 24.09
C ASP A 20 -5.52 0.18 24.46
N ARG A 21 -4.31 0.28 23.86
CA ARG A 21 -3.24 -0.72 24.03
C ARG A 21 -2.24 -0.38 25.15
N PRO A 22 -2.12 -1.18 26.24
CA PRO A 22 -1.35 -0.78 27.43
C PRO A 22 0.17 -0.89 27.33
N THR A 23 0.74 -1.49 26.28
CA THR A 23 2.20 -1.64 26.13
C THR A 23 2.56 -1.77 24.65
N ASP A 24 2.75 -0.64 23.98
CA ASP A 24 3.31 -0.65 22.64
C ASP A 24 4.78 -1.12 22.69
N ASP A 25 5.08 -2.19 21.95
CA ASP A 25 6.44 -2.69 21.79
C ASP A 25 7.25 -1.63 21.02
N THR A 26 8.01 -0.82 21.74
CA THR A 26 8.80 0.29 21.17
C THR A 26 9.72 -0.19 20.05
N ASN A 27 10.18 -1.44 20.10
CA ASN A 27 10.98 -2.05 19.03
C ASN A 27 10.17 -2.26 17.75
N GLY A 28 8.90 -2.64 17.87
CA GLY A 28 7.97 -2.77 16.74
C GLY A 28 7.74 -1.42 16.05
N ILE A 29 7.53 -0.35 16.83
CA ILE A 29 7.35 1.02 16.31
C ILE A 29 8.61 1.46 15.54
N ILE A 30 9.79 1.31 16.14
CA ILE A 30 11.06 1.70 15.50
C ILE A 30 11.28 0.91 14.21
N THR A 31 11.01 -0.39 14.23
CA THR A 31 11.15 -1.26 13.05
C THR A 31 10.19 -0.83 11.94
N GLY A 32 8.92 -0.54 12.27
CA GLY A 32 7.94 -0.02 11.32
C GLY A 32 8.36 1.30 10.68
N ASN A 33 8.84 2.25 11.50
CA ASN A 33 9.35 3.54 11.00
C ASN A 33 10.53 3.37 10.04
N LEU A 34 11.47 2.46 10.35
CA LEU A 34 12.60 2.18 9.47
C LEU A 34 12.12 1.58 8.13
N LEU A 35 11.16 0.66 8.15
CA LEU A 35 10.58 0.09 6.94
C LEU A 35 9.90 1.16 6.07
N ILE A 36 9.19 2.11 6.68
CA ILE A 36 8.57 3.23 5.95
C ILE A 36 9.65 4.07 5.26
N ILE A 37 10.72 4.45 5.97
CA ILE A 37 11.80 5.26 5.38
C ILE A 37 12.44 4.55 4.19
N MET A 38 12.73 3.24 4.33
CA MET A 38 13.28 2.44 3.24
C MET A 38 12.34 2.35 2.04
N ALA A 39 11.03 2.17 2.28
CA ALA A 39 10.03 2.15 1.22
C ALA A 39 10.00 3.49 0.45
N GLN A 40 10.05 4.62 1.16
CA GLN A 40 10.06 5.95 0.54
C GLN A 40 11.30 6.19 -0.34
N ILE A 41 12.46 5.68 0.05
CA ILE A 41 13.68 5.76 -0.78
C ILE A 41 13.47 5.01 -2.11
N ILE A 42 12.90 3.80 -2.05
CA ILE A 42 12.62 2.99 -3.25
C ILE A 42 11.62 3.71 -4.16
N VAL A 43 10.53 4.24 -3.60
CA VAL A 43 9.51 4.99 -4.35
C VAL A 43 10.09 6.26 -4.98
N ALA A 44 10.97 6.98 -4.28
CA ALA A 44 11.64 8.15 -4.84
C ALA A 44 12.51 7.78 -6.05
N ILE A 45 13.25 6.66 -5.97
CA ILE A 45 14.06 6.16 -7.10
C ILE A 45 13.15 5.75 -8.28
N GLN A 46 12.02 5.09 -8.01
CA GLN A 46 11.05 4.71 -9.05
C GLN A 46 10.55 5.96 -9.78
N MET A 47 10.07 6.97 -9.06
CA MET A 47 9.53 8.19 -9.67
C MET A 47 10.57 8.93 -10.54
N VAL A 48 11.81 9.06 -10.07
CA VAL A 48 12.88 9.70 -10.86
C VAL A 48 13.22 8.89 -12.12
N THR A 49 13.24 7.56 -11.99
CA THR A 49 13.53 6.65 -13.11
C THR A 49 12.41 6.71 -14.14
N GLU A 50 11.16 6.67 -13.68
CA GLU A 50 9.97 6.78 -14.51
C GLU A 50 9.94 8.10 -15.28
N GLN A 51 10.16 9.23 -14.60
CA GLN A 51 10.21 10.53 -15.25
C GLN A 51 11.29 10.58 -16.35
N LYS A 52 12.46 9.99 -16.08
CA LYS A 52 13.55 9.91 -17.07
C LYS A 52 13.13 9.12 -18.32
N TYR A 53 12.46 7.98 -18.15
CA TYR A 53 12.01 7.17 -19.28
C TYR A 53 10.86 7.81 -20.05
N LEU A 54 9.87 8.39 -19.36
CA LEU A 54 8.75 9.09 -19.98
C LEU A 54 9.18 10.36 -20.76
N THR A 55 10.29 10.99 -20.37
CA THR A 55 10.86 12.12 -21.11
C THR A 55 11.60 11.66 -22.37
N GLN A 56 12.19 10.45 -22.37
CA GLN A 56 12.97 9.93 -23.49
C GLN A 56 12.12 9.26 -24.57
N TYR A 57 10.97 8.67 -24.18
CA TYR A 57 10.10 7.92 -25.07
C TYR A 57 8.69 8.50 -25.06
N ASP A 58 8.12 8.75 -26.24
CA ASP A 58 6.73 9.21 -26.35
C ASP A 58 5.74 8.04 -26.18
N VAL A 59 5.54 7.63 -24.93
CA VAL A 59 4.61 6.55 -24.57
C VAL A 59 3.29 7.15 -24.07
N PRO A 60 2.12 6.73 -24.58
CA PRO A 60 0.83 7.19 -24.05
C PRO A 60 0.72 6.92 -22.54
N ALA A 61 0.32 7.93 -21.76
CA ALA A 61 0.25 7.84 -20.29
C ALA A 61 -0.59 6.65 -19.81
N LEU A 62 -1.71 6.39 -20.47
CA LEU A 62 -2.59 5.26 -20.15
C LEU A 62 -1.92 3.90 -20.38
N LEU A 63 -1.05 3.79 -21.39
CA LEU A 63 -0.30 2.56 -21.66
C LEU A 63 0.81 2.33 -20.63
N ALA A 64 1.52 3.39 -20.24
CA ALA A 64 2.55 3.32 -19.21
C ALA A 64 1.98 2.84 -17.86
N VAL A 65 0.91 3.49 -17.38
CA VAL A 65 0.23 3.12 -16.12
C VAL A 65 -0.38 1.72 -16.21
N GLY A 66 -0.95 1.35 -17.35
CA GLY A 66 -1.50 0.01 -17.56
C GLY A 66 -0.44 -1.09 -17.49
N LEU A 67 0.74 -0.85 -18.06
CA LEU A 67 1.87 -1.78 -17.99
C LEU A 67 2.43 -1.87 -16.56
N GLU A 68 2.60 -0.74 -15.88
CA GLU A 68 3.03 -0.72 -14.48
C GLU A 68 2.08 -1.52 -13.59
N GLY A 69 0.77 -1.31 -13.72
CA GLY A 69 -0.24 -2.07 -12.98
C GLY A 69 -0.22 -3.57 -13.28
N LEU A 70 -0.02 -3.95 -14.55
CA LEU A 70 0.10 -5.35 -14.95
C LEU A 70 1.35 -6.02 -14.37
N PHE A 71 2.52 -5.39 -14.48
CA PHE A 71 3.76 -5.91 -13.91
C PHE A 71 3.70 -5.95 -12.37
N GLY A 72 3.13 -4.93 -11.74
CA GLY A 72 2.86 -4.91 -10.30
C GLY A 72 1.99 -6.07 -9.86
N MET A 73 0.88 -6.33 -10.57
CA MET A 73 0.00 -7.47 -10.29
C MET A 73 0.74 -8.80 -10.39
N ILE A 74 1.55 -8.99 -11.43
CA ILE A 74 2.33 -10.22 -11.62
C ILE A 74 3.34 -10.40 -10.47
N ILE A 75 4.15 -9.39 -10.20
CA ILE A 75 5.19 -9.43 -9.16
C ILE A 75 4.58 -9.70 -7.79
N LEU A 76 3.51 -8.98 -7.44
CA LEU A 76 2.83 -9.16 -6.15
C LEU A 76 2.17 -10.54 -6.05
N SER A 77 1.55 -11.04 -7.13
CA SER A 77 0.97 -12.39 -7.15
C SER A 77 2.02 -13.49 -6.91
N PHE A 78 3.22 -13.33 -7.46
CA PHE A 78 4.33 -14.25 -7.17
C PHE A 78 4.87 -14.07 -5.76
N LEU A 79 4.95 -12.85 -5.24
CA LEU A 79 5.44 -12.56 -3.89
C LEU A 79 4.52 -13.08 -2.79
N LEU A 80 3.21 -13.14 -3.08
CA LEU A 80 2.20 -13.71 -2.19
C LEU A 80 2.47 -15.18 -1.85
N ILE A 81 3.08 -15.96 -2.74
CA ILE A 81 3.40 -17.38 -2.51
C ILE A 81 4.36 -17.55 -1.32
N PRO A 82 5.58 -16.97 -1.30
CA PRO A 82 6.47 -17.08 -0.15
C PRO A 82 5.92 -16.37 1.08
N MET A 83 5.24 -15.21 0.94
CA MET A 83 4.67 -14.48 2.07
C MET A 83 3.61 -15.29 2.85
N TYR A 84 2.90 -16.19 2.18
CA TYR A 84 1.95 -17.10 2.83
C TYR A 84 2.63 -18.10 3.79
N TYR A 85 3.86 -18.51 3.51
CA TYR A 85 4.59 -19.49 4.34
C TYR A 85 5.46 -18.84 5.43
N ILE A 86 5.70 -17.53 5.35
CA ILE A 86 6.46 -16.80 6.36
C ILE A 86 5.57 -16.58 7.58
N HIS A 87 6.00 -17.11 8.72
CA HIS A 87 5.34 -16.88 9.99
C HIS A 87 6.00 -15.70 10.70
N VAL A 88 5.19 -14.76 11.17
CA VAL A 88 5.66 -13.54 11.83
C VAL A 88 5.12 -13.46 13.26
N PRO A 89 5.84 -12.76 14.16
CA PRO A 89 5.34 -12.48 15.49
C PRO A 89 4.02 -11.70 15.45
N SER A 90 3.26 -11.73 16.55
CA SER A 90 1.98 -11.02 16.69
C SER A 90 2.07 -9.49 16.54
N THR A 91 3.29 -8.94 16.53
CA THR A 91 3.56 -7.53 16.22
C THR A 91 3.35 -7.18 14.75
N PHE A 92 3.48 -8.16 13.83
CA PHE A 92 3.37 -7.96 12.38
C PHE A 92 2.14 -8.61 11.75
N SER A 93 1.47 -9.54 12.44
CA SER A 93 0.25 -10.15 11.95
C SER A 93 -0.70 -10.47 13.10
N THR A 94 -1.96 -10.08 12.94
CA THR A 94 -3.07 -10.46 13.85
C THR A 94 -3.79 -11.72 13.35
N ASN A 95 -3.29 -12.36 12.29
CA ASN A 95 -3.89 -13.57 11.74
C ASN A 95 -3.80 -14.73 12.75
N PRO A 96 -4.91 -15.48 12.98
CA PRO A 96 -4.90 -16.69 13.81
C PRO A 96 -3.81 -17.71 13.48
N TYR A 97 -3.37 -17.77 12.22
CA TYR A 97 -2.33 -18.70 11.75
C TYR A 97 -0.91 -18.12 11.82
N GLY A 98 -0.73 -16.87 12.28
CA GLY A 98 0.57 -16.22 12.40
C GLY A 98 1.31 -16.00 11.06
N ARG A 99 0.60 -16.08 9.94
CA ARG A 99 1.15 -15.87 8.59
C ARG A 99 1.25 -14.37 8.28
N LEU A 100 2.28 -14.01 7.53
CA LEU A 100 2.52 -12.62 7.12
C LEU A 100 1.41 -12.12 6.19
N GLU A 101 1.06 -12.89 5.15
CA GLU A 101 -0.09 -12.61 4.28
C GLU A 101 -0.95 -13.86 4.11
N ASP A 102 -2.27 -13.74 4.29
CA ASP A 102 -3.19 -14.86 4.09
C ASP A 102 -4.35 -14.45 3.18
N ILE A 103 -4.12 -14.71 1.90
CA ILE A 103 -5.03 -14.38 0.80
C ILE A 103 -6.36 -15.10 0.95
N PHE A 104 -6.36 -16.35 1.43
CA PHE A 104 -7.59 -17.13 1.55
C PHE A 104 -8.46 -16.57 2.67
N PHE A 105 -7.85 -16.17 3.78
CA PHE A 105 -8.53 -15.46 4.86
C PHE A 105 -9.08 -14.11 4.37
N ALA A 106 -8.26 -13.32 3.66
CA ALA A 106 -8.67 -12.02 3.13
C ALA A 106 -9.86 -12.14 2.15
N PHE A 107 -9.84 -13.11 1.23
CA PHE A 107 -10.96 -13.31 0.30
C PHE A 107 -12.26 -13.70 1.02
N LYS A 108 -12.16 -14.52 2.06
CA LYS A 108 -13.32 -14.86 2.88
C LYS A 108 -13.88 -13.62 3.56
N GLU A 109 -13.03 -12.79 4.15
CA GLU A 109 -13.43 -11.57 4.85
C GLU A 109 -14.08 -10.54 3.92
N ILE A 110 -13.56 -10.40 2.69
CA ILE A 110 -14.16 -9.57 1.64
C ILE A 110 -15.55 -10.07 1.26
N GLY A 111 -15.75 -11.39 1.21
CA GLY A 111 -17.05 -12.00 0.90
C GLY A 111 -18.07 -11.85 2.03
N ASP A 112 -17.60 -11.93 3.28
CA ASP A 112 -18.46 -11.89 4.47
C ASP A 112 -18.86 -10.44 4.84
N ASN A 113 -18.01 -9.44 4.57
CA ASN A 113 -18.27 -8.03 4.93
C ASN A 113 -18.32 -7.10 3.70
N PRO A 114 -19.52 -6.64 3.29
CA PRO A 114 -19.67 -5.77 2.13
C PRO A 114 -19.02 -4.39 2.31
N THR A 115 -18.79 -3.96 3.54
CA THR A 115 -18.10 -2.69 3.84
C THR A 115 -16.64 -2.74 3.42
N ILE A 116 -15.98 -3.88 3.63
CA ILE A 116 -14.58 -4.10 3.24
C ILE A 116 -14.49 -4.15 1.72
N LEU A 117 -15.43 -4.84 1.05
CA LEU A 117 -15.50 -4.86 -0.41
C LEU A 117 -15.67 -3.44 -0.99
N ALA A 118 -16.57 -2.64 -0.42
CA ALA A 118 -16.78 -1.27 -0.85
C ALA A 118 -15.52 -0.39 -0.64
N ALA A 119 -14.87 -0.52 0.52
CA ALA A 119 -13.64 0.21 0.83
C ALA A 119 -12.49 -0.20 -0.12
N LEU A 120 -12.35 -1.49 -0.41
CA LEU A 120 -11.35 -2.02 -1.33
C LEU A 120 -11.61 -1.50 -2.76
N ALA A 121 -12.85 -1.58 -3.24
CA ALA A 121 -13.22 -1.09 -4.57
C ALA A 121 -12.94 0.42 -4.73
N LEU A 122 -13.30 1.21 -3.72
CA LEU A 122 -13.04 2.65 -3.72
C LEU A 122 -11.53 2.95 -3.71
N THR A 123 -10.75 2.15 -2.98
CA THR A 123 -9.29 2.28 -2.95
C THR A 123 -8.67 1.96 -4.31
N ILE A 124 -9.10 0.88 -4.98
CA ILE A 124 -8.63 0.51 -6.32
C ILE A 124 -8.91 1.64 -7.32
N VAL A 125 -10.13 2.18 -7.31
CA VAL A 125 -10.51 3.29 -8.19
C VAL A 125 -9.67 4.53 -7.89
N SER A 126 -9.47 4.87 -6.61
CA SER A 126 -8.66 6.01 -6.19
C SER A 126 -7.21 5.91 -6.68
N ILE A 127 -6.59 4.73 -6.53
CA ILE A 127 -5.20 4.50 -6.96
C ILE A 127 -5.08 4.59 -8.48
N ALA A 128 -6.05 4.04 -9.23
CA ALA A 128 -6.05 4.12 -10.69
C ALA A 128 -6.08 5.57 -11.19
N PHE A 129 -6.95 6.42 -10.60
CA PHE A 129 -6.99 7.84 -10.94
C PHE A 129 -5.72 8.59 -10.51
N PHE A 130 -5.17 8.26 -9.34
CA PHE A 130 -3.95 8.87 -8.85
C PHE A 130 -2.76 8.60 -9.79
N ASN A 131 -2.54 7.34 -10.19
CA ASN A 131 -1.45 6.97 -11.09
C ASN A 131 -1.66 7.58 -12.49
N PHE A 132 -2.88 7.55 -13.01
CA PHE A 132 -3.19 8.18 -14.30
C PHE A 132 -2.91 9.69 -14.29
N ALA A 133 -3.39 10.41 -13.27
CA ALA A 133 -3.14 11.84 -13.14
C ALA A 133 -1.66 12.14 -12.93
N GLY A 134 -0.95 11.33 -12.12
CA GLY A 134 0.48 11.45 -11.89
C GLY A 134 1.28 11.38 -13.19
N VAL A 135 1.09 10.32 -13.97
CA VAL A 135 1.80 10.14 -15.25
C VAL A 135 1.42 11.20 -16.28
N THR A 136 0.15 11.64 -16.28
CA THR A 136 -0.31 12.71 -17.19
C THR A 136 0.32 14.07 -16.86
N VAL A 137 0.58 14.38 -15.59
CA VAL A 137 1.23 15.63 -15.16
C VAL A 137 2.77 15.56 -15.30
N THR A 138 3.33 14.37 -15.21
CA THR A 138 4.79 14.15 -15.26
C THR A 138 5.32 14.15 -16.70
N LYS A 139 4.46 13.86 -17.68
CA LYS A 139 4.70 14.13 -19.10
C LYS A 139 4.54 15.62 -19.42
#